data_AF-H8K7F4-F1
#
_entry.id   AF-H8K7F4-F1
#
_cell.length_a   1.000
_cell.length_b   1.000
_cell.length_c   1.000
_cell.angle_alpha   90.00
_cell.angle_beta   90.00
_cell.angle_gamma   90.00
#
_symmetry.space_group_name_H-M   'P 1'
#
loop_
_entity.id
_entity.type
_entity.pdbx_description
1 polymer ?
#
loop_
_entity_poly.entity_id
_entity_poly.type
_entity_poly.pdbx_seq_one_letter_code
_entity_poly.pdbx_strand_id
1 'polypeptide(L)'
;MHAYDDFSHWGIFTKELLYFGVFESQNSFTSIITTHAHYPRGAAVYHYFMLSLSGYSDGNVLFAHFLLHLSFLAPLAANKKLWQTGMLFSLLLCSVVLYTTGIRSIYNDSTIGLMFGAIFTIYILEEDKKKALLLILPITILLALFREIGTWFASFASIILIAHYTIFYKKTKKSSDYIIYLILLTLPILCNFIWMSYFQNTHDFFDRGEHSFSNLIYIAENFNEQHRALLLNYGKFLLLFLVKEGSLVVYTICIAAWYGIHKYKPDLLQEYKFFLISTFGCFIIFALWRLYLYFFNFSYEEAIRGASLLRYLGCYVIAIGMVAASYIQNSIFLNKQSNKELFIFLLLLVISTFSVVKNILRIKHLNVEQKNFIQKTTEIKKLLEQGNKIEFNFGGKKDNLQCYILNYNLAPYLGKKSLQECIKAPKEATIEIKEEAVYAPFK
;
A
#
# COMPACT_ATOMS: atom_id res chain seq x y z
N MET A 1 -3.13 -6.28 14.42
CA MET A 1 -2.27 -6.41 13.21
C MET A 1 -1.61 -7.78 13.18
N HIS A 2 -1.19 -8.29 12.01
CA HIS A 2 -0.67 -9.66 11.88
C HIS A 2 0.55 -9.79 10.97
N ALA A 3 1.05 -8.69 10.41
CA ALA A 3 1.94 -8.73 9.28
C ALA A 3 3.28 -8.05 9.59
N TYR A 4 4.38 -8.61 9.09
CA TYR A 4 5.75 -8.19 9.41
C TYR A 4 5.99 -6.68 9.23
N ASP A 5 5.47 -6.07 8.16
CA ASP A 5 5.66 -4.64 7.83
C ASP A 5 4.89 -3.74 8.82
N ASP A 6 3.80 -4.23 9.43
CA ASP A 6 3.01 -3.47 10.42
C ASP A 6 3.85 -3.28 11.69
N PHE A 7 4.47 -4.37 12.16
CA PHE A 7 5.26 -4.37 13.38
C PHE A 7 6.65 -3.75 13.19
N SER A 8 7.23 -3.91 12.00
CA SER A 8 8.59 -3.43 11.74
C SER A 8 8.66 -1.94 11.45
N HIS A 9 7.64 -1.34 10.81
CA HIS A 9 7.70 0.08 10.45
C HIS A 9 6.34 0.81 10.37
N TRP A 10 5.31 0.29 9.70
CA TRP A 10 4.09 1.09 9.47
C TRP A 10 3.35 1.47 10.76
N GLY A 11 3.24 0.52 11.69
CA GLY A 11 2.62 0.74 13.00
C GLY A 11 3.50 1.62 13.88
N ILE A 12 4.82 1.41 13.84
CA ILE A 12 5.82 2.22 14.55
C ILE A 12 5.73 3.68 14.14
N PHE A 13 5.72 3.99 12.84
CA PHE A 13 5.62 5.37 12.33
C PHE A 13 4.41 6.11 12.90
N THR A 14 3.29 5.41 13.03
CA THR A 14 2.06 5.99 13.57
C THR A 14 2.17 6.22 15.08
N LYS A 15 2.72 5.24 15.83
CA LYS A 15 2.92 5.36 17.29
C LYS A 15 3.89 6.47 17.65
N GLU A 16 5.02 6.55 16.95
CA GLU A 16 6.04 7.60 17.11
C GLU A 16 5.43 8.98 16.91
N LEU A 17 4.72 9.18 15.79
CA LEU A 17 4.14 10.47 15.46
C LEU A 17 3.05 10.88 16.46
N LEU A 18 2.22 9.94 16.94
CA LEU A 18 1.22 10.21 17.96
C LEU A 18 1.81 10.54 19.33
N TYR A 19 2.91 9.88 19.70
CA TYR A 19 3.51 10.07 21.01
C TYR A 19 4.38 11.33 21.08
N PHE A 20 5.20 11.57 20.05
CA PHE A 20 6.19 12.66 20.07
C PHE A 20 5.78 13.88 19.23
N GLY A 21 4.78 13.77 18.34
CA GLY A 21 4.41 14.85 17.43
C GLY A 21 5.47 15.17 16.36
N VAL A 22 6.46 14.29 16.16
CA VAL A 22 7.55 14.44 15.17
C VAL A 22 7.71 13.18 14.34
N PHE A 23 8.27 13.29 13.12
CA PHE A 23 8.39 12.16 12.18
C PHE A 23 9.39 11.07 12.61
N GLU A 24 10.41 11.47 13.36
CA GLU A 24 11.39 10.61 14.01
C GLU A 24 11.98 11.42 15.17
N SER A 25 11.70 11.02 16.41
CA SER A 25 12.29 11.69 17.56
C SER A 25 13.69 11.14 17.79
N GLN A 26 14.70 12.01 17.75
CA GLN A 26 16.08 11.64 18.10
C GLN A 26 16.20 11.16 19.56
N ASN A 27 15.23 11.55 20.39
CA ASN A 27 15.10 11.13 21.79
C ASN A 27 14.17 9.92 21.96
N SER A 28 13.61 9.39 20.87
CA SER A 28 12.80 8.17 20.94
C SER A 28 13.70 6.99 21.24
N PHE A 29 13.29 6.17 22.20
CA PHE A 29 13.92 4.88 22.37
C PHE A 29 13.49 3.93 21.25
N THR A 30 12.27 4.06 20.71
CA THR A 30 11.78 3.22 19.61
C THR A 30 12.72 3.22 18.42
N SER A 31 13.00 2.02 17.91
CA SER A 31 13.77 1.89 16.68
C SER A 31 12.90 1.56 15.50
N ILE A 32 12.98 2.43 14.51
CA ILE A 32 12.61 2.10 13.15
C ILE A 32 13.76 1.30 12.52
N ILE A 33 13.43 0.26 11.76
CA ILE A 33 14.45 -0.47 11.01
C ILE A 33 15.06 0.46 9.96
N THR A 34 16.39 0.54 9.95
CA THR A 34 17.16 1.44 9.08
C THR A 34 16.83 1.27 7.60
N THR A 35 16.62 0.04 7.14
CA THR A 35 16.28 -0.30 5.74
C THR A 35 14.94 0.25 5.26
N HIS A 36 14.03 0.65 6.17
CA HIS A 36 12.70 1.17 5.83
C HIS A 36 12.46 2.57 6.39
N ALA A 37 13.42 3.13 7.13
CA ALA A 37 13.26 4.42 7.79
C ALA A 37 13.02 5.57 6.80
N HIS A 38 13.62 5.48 5.61
CA HIS A 38 13.47 6.46 4.55
C HIS A 38 12.05 6.50 3.93
N TYR A 39 11.16 5.57 4.28
CA TYR A 39 9.80 5.55 3.71
C TYR A 39 9.00 6.82 4.06
N PRO A 40 8.38 7.48 3.06
CA PRO A 40 7.50 8.60 3.30
C PRO A 40 6.38 8.30 4.31
N ARG A 41 6.05 9.30 5.15
CA ARG A 41 5.16 9.13 6.32
C ARG A 41 3.69 9.48 6.07
N GLY A 42 3.25 9.60 4.81
CA GLY A 42 1.91 10.11 4.46
C GLY A 42 0.76 9.36 5.14
N ALA A 43 0.80 8.03 5.17
CA ALA A 43 -0.22 7.24 5.88
C ALA A 43 -0.18 7.46 7.40
N ALA A 44 1.01 7.58 8.00
CA ALA A 44 1.16 7.85 9.43
C ALA A 44 0.65 9.25 9.81
N VAL A 45 0.88 10.27 8.96
CA VAL A 45 0.29 11.61 9.13
C VAL A 45 -1.23 11.55 9.13
N TYR A 46 -1.81 10.82 8.18
CA TYR A 46 -3.26 10.64 8.15
C TYR A 46 -3.75 9.96 9.44
N HIS A 47 -3.10 8.88 9.88
CA HIS A 47 -3.45 8.22 11.14
C HIS A 47 -3.32 9.15 12.35
N TYR A 48 -2.27 9.98 12.42
CA TYR A 48 -2.07 10.94 13.51
C TYR A 48 -3.29 11.84 13.69
N PHE A 49 -3.80 12.45 12.61
CA PHE A 49 -4.98 13.30 12.70
C PHE A 49 -6.23 12.52 13.11
N MET A 50 -6.45 11.33 12.54
CA MET A 50 -7.61 10.48 12.85
C MET A 50 -7.61 9.94 14.28
N LEU A 51 -6.43 9.76 14.88
CA LEU A 51 -6.25 9.12 16.19
C LEU A 51 -5.93 10.12 17.31
N SER A 52 -5.78 11.40 17.00
CA SER A 52 -5.45 12.45 17.97
C SER A 52 -6.39 12.51 19.18
N LEU A 53 -7.68 12.18 18.99
CA LEU A 53 -8.69 12.16 20.05
C LEU A 53 -8.92 10.78 20.66
N SER A 54 -8.93 9.73 19.84
CA SER A 54 -9.27 8.36 20.27
C SER A 54 -8.08 7.57 20.83
N GLY A 55 -6.86 8.06 20.61
CA GLY A 55 -5.63 7.38 20.97
C GLY A 55 -5.33 6.18 20.08
N TYR A 56 -4.11 5.66 20.22
CA TYR A 56 -3.66 4.51 19.45
C TYR A 56 -4.23 3.21 20.02
N SER A 57 -4.92 2.46 19.15
CA SER A 57 -5.14 1.02 19.32
C SER A 57 -5.03 0.34 17.96
N ASP A 58 -4.71 -0.95 17.94
CA ASP A 58 -4.68 -1.73 16.69
C ASP A 58 -6.01 -1.62 15.92
N GLY A 59 -7.14 -1.61 16.64
CA GLY A 59 -8.47 -1.45 16.05
C GLY A 59 -8.69 -0.06 15.47
N ASN A 60 -8.34 0.99 16.22
CA ASN A 60 -8.53 2.37 15.78
C ASN A 60 -7.67 2.68 14.54
N VAL A 61 -6.40 2.25 14.50
CA VAL A 61 -5.53 2.51 13.35
C VAL A 61 -5.98 1.74 12.11
N LEU A 62 -6.43 0.49 12.26
CA LEU A 62 -7.00 -0.28 11.16
C LEU A 62 -8.29 0.37 10.63
N PHE A 63 -9.15 0.86 11.53
CA PHE A 63 -10.36 1.58 11.16
C PHE A 63 -10.05 2.90 10.43
N ALA A 64 -9.11 3.70 10.95
CA ALA A 64 -8.64 4.91 10.27
C ALA A 64 -8.10 4.58 8.87
N HIS A 65 -7.25 3.56 8.75
CA HIS A 65 -6.71 3.14 7.45
C HIS A 65 -7.80 2.65 6.49
N PHE A 66 -8.84 2.00 6.99
CA PHE A 66 -10.00 1.64 6.19
C PHE A 66 -10.77 2.88 5.69
N LEU A 67 -10.96 3.90 6.53
CA LEU A 67 -11.57 5.17 6.11
C LEU A 67 -10.73 5.87 5.03
N LEU A 68 -9.41 5.73 5.08
CA LEU A 68 -8.51 6.21 4.02
C LEU A 68 -8.73 5.47 2.69
N HIS A 69 -8.97 4.16 2.72
CA HIS A 69 -9.34 3.43 1.51
C HIS A 69 -10.70 3.89 0.96
N LEU A 70 -11.68 4.13 1.84
CA LEU A 70 -12.98 4.65 1.44
C LEU A 70 -12.90 6.05 0.82
N SER A 71 -12.02 6.93 1.31
CA SER A 71 -11.86 8.27 0.74
C SER A 71 -11.34 8.22 -0.70
N PHE A 72 -10.46 7.28 -1.03
CA PHE A 72 -9.99 7.07 -2.40
C PHE A 72 -11.01 6.33 -3.29
N LEU A 73 -11.97 5.60 -2.71
CA LEU A 73 -13.11 5.04 -3.44
C LEU A 73 -14.25 6.07 -3.66
N ALA A 74 -14.30 7.13 -2.86
CA ALA A 74 -15.35 8.14 -2.87
C ALA A 74 -15.68 8.75 -4.25
N PRO A 75 -14.75 8.91 -5.20
CA PRO A 75 -15.11 9.37 -6.54
C PRO A 75 -16.19 8.51 -7.25
N LEU A 76 -16.25 7.20 -6.97
CA LEU A 76 -17.30 6.31 -7.50
C LEU A 76 -18.67 6.50 -6.80
N ALA A 77 -18.70 7.21 -5.67
CA ALA A 77 -19.93 7.60 -4.98
C ALA A 77 -20.56 8.86 -5.57
N ALA A 78 -19.99 9.45 -6.62
CA ALA A 78 -20.62 10.55 -7.37
C ALA A 78 -22.02 10.16 -7.91
N ASN A 79 -22.26 8.85 -8.04
CA ASN A 79 -23.56 8.31 -8.33
C ASN A 79 -24.48 8.36 -7.09
N LYS A 80 -25.57 9.13 -7.17
CA LYS A 80 -26.49 9.37 -6.03
C LYS A 80 -27.25 8.13 -5.56
N LYS A 81 -27.13 6.98 -6.23
CA LYS A 81 -27.82 5.73 -5.86
C LYS A 81 -26.92 4.85 -4.99
N LEU A 82 -27.27 4.73 -3.71
CA LEU A 82 -26.51 3.97 -2.70
C LEU A 82 -26.18 2.53 -3.11
N TRP A 83 -27.09 1.82 -3.76
CA TRP A 83 -26.83 0.43 -4.15
C TRP A 83 -25.75 0.30 -5.23
N GLN A 84 -25.63 1.27 -6.14
CA GLN A 84 -24.63 1.29 -7.20
C GLN A 84 -23.25 1.54 -6.61
N THR A 85 -23.16 2.54 -5.72
CA THR A 85 -21.95 2.84 -4.95
C THR A 85 -21.53 1.66 -4.08
N GLY A 86 -22.45 1.11 -3.28
CA GLY A 86 -22.18 -0.01 -2.39
C GLY A 86 -21.70 -1.25 -3.15
N MET A 87 -22.26 -1.53 -4.33
CA MET A 87 -21.81 -2.63 -5.17
C MET A 87 -20.40 -2.41 -5.70
N LEU A 88 -20.10 -1.25 -6.31
CA LEU A 88 -18.75 -0.97 -6.83
C LEU A 88 -17.69 -1.01 -5.72
N PHE A 89 -18.01 -0.42 -4.55
CA PHE A 89 -17.13 -0.46 -3.39
C PHE A 89 -16.87 -1.90 -2.96
N SER A 90 -17.91 -2.73 -2.87
CA SER A 90 -17.78 -4.13 -2.47
C SER A 90 -16.91 -4.94 -3.43
N LEU A 91 -17.08 -4.75 -4.73
CA LEU A 91 -16.28 -5.45 -5.75
C LEU A 91 -14.79 -5.03 -5.72
N LEU A 92 -14.52 -3.74 -5.52
CA LEU A 92 -13.15 -3.23 -5.43
C LEU A 92 -12.49 -3.62 -4.11
N LEU A 93 -13.18 -3.51 -2.98
CA LEU A 93 -12.68 -3.95 -1.68
C LEU A 93 -12.47 -5.47 -1.64
N CYS A 94 -13.29 -6.25 -2.36
CA CYS A 94 -13.03 -7.67 -2.56
C CYS A 94 -11.67 -7.89 -3.24
N SER A 95 -11.39 -7.14 -4.32
CA SER A 95 -10.10 -7.19 -5.01
C SER A 95 -8.94 -6.80 -4.09
N VAL A 96 -9.13 -5.76 -3.25
CA VAL A 96 -8.16 -5.36 -2.21
C VAL A 96 -7.87 -6.52 -1.26
N VAL A 97 -8.88 -7.16 -0.71
CA VAL A 97 -8.74 -8.29 0.24
C VAL A 97 -8.09 -9.53 -0.39
N LEU A 98 -8.35 -9.78 -1.68
CA LEU A 98 -7.83 -10.95 -2.40
C LEU A 98 -6.37 -10.81 -2.83
N TYR A 99 -5.92 -9.57 -3.08
CA TYR A 99 -4.56 -9.29 -3.53
C TYR A 99 -3.61 -8.83 -2.47
N THR A 100 -4.13 -8.04 -1.55
CA THR A 100 -3.34 -7.35 -0.55
C THR A 100 -3.79 -7.80 0.82
N THR A 101 -3.00 -7.45 1.82
CA THR A 101 -3.43 -7.51 3.22
C THR A 101 -4.32 -6.32 3.58
N GLY A 102 -4.71 -5.49 2.60
CA GLY A 102 -5.58 -4.33 2.79
C GLY A 102 -6.86 -4.71 3.54
N ILE A 103 -7.29 -3.79 4.41
CA ILE A 103 -8.34 -3.98 5.43
C ILE A 103 -7.89 -4.79 6.67
N ARG A 104 -6.80 -5.58 6.58
CA ARG A 104 -6.28 -6.39 7.72
C ARG A 104 -4.93 -5.91 8.24
N SER A 105 -4.25 -5.09 7.47
CA SER A 105 -2.99 -4.44 7.79
C SER A 105 -3.05 -2.99 7.33
N ILE A 106 -2.09 -2.19 7.78
CA ILE A 106 -1.97 -0.78 7.40
C ILE A 106 -0.90 -0.59 6.31
N TYR A 107 -0.77 -1.60 5.44
CA TYR A 107 0.20 -1.60 4.35
C TYR A 107 -0.24 -0.65 3.25
N ASN A 108 0.69 0.13 2.74
CA ASN A 108 0.39 1.11 1.69
C ASN A 108 0.24 0.52 0.28
N ASP A 109 0.40 -0.80 0.08
CA ASP A 109 0.25 -1.45 -1.23
C ASP A 109 -1.13 -1.14 -1.85
N SER A 110 -2.22 -1.50 -1.14
CA SER A 110 -3.58 -1.24 -1.61
C SER A 110 -3.90 0.25 -1.67
N THR A 111 -3.38 1.04 -0.72
CA THR A 111 -3.59 2.48 -0.66
C THR A 111 -3.07 3.16 -1.93
N ILE A 112 -1.86 2.81 -2.38
CA ILE A 112 -1.28 3.34 -3.63
C ILE A 112 -2.12 2.93 -4.84
N GLY A 113 -2.57 1.68 -4.91
CA GLY A 113 -3.45 1.20 -5.98
C GLY A 113 -4.77 1.97 -6.05
N LEU A 114 -5.38 2.24 -4.89
CA LEU A 114 -6.61 3.03 -4.78
C LEU A 114 -6.38 4.50 -5.14
N MET A 115 -5.30 5.13 -4.67
CA MET A 115 -4.94 6.50 -5.03
C MET A 115 -4.74 6.65 -6.55
N PHE A 116 -4.02 5.70 -7.15
CA PHE A 116 -3.77 5.68 -8.60
C PHE A 116 -5.07 5.49 -9.38
N GLY A 117 -5.94 4.57 -8.95
CA GLY A 117 -7.27 4.39 -9.52
C GLY A 117 -8.20 5.60 -9.34
N ALA A 118 -8.13 6.29 -8.20
CA ALA A 118 -8.91 7.47 -7.90
C ALA A 118 -8.59 8.64 -8.84
N ILE A 119 -7.31 8.83 -9.17
CA ILE A 119 -6.86 9.83 -10.15
C ILE A 119 -7.56 9.62 -11.50
N PHE A 120 -7.56 8.38 -12.03
CA PHE A 120 -8.26 8.10 -13.28
C PHE A 120 -9.77 8.20 -13.14
N THR A 121 -10.33 7.77 -12.01
CA THR A 121 -11.78 7.81 -11.77
C THR A 121 -12.31 9.23 -11.80
N ILE A 122 -11.67 10.15 -11.06
CA ILE A 122 -12.01 11.58 -11.08
C ILE A 122 -11.91 12.13 -12.50
N TYR A 123 -10.83 11.80 -13.21
CA TYR A 123 -10.63 12.26 -14.58
C TYR A 123 -11.68 11.75 -15.57
N ILE A 124 -12.10 10.47 -15.46
CA ILE A 124 -13.09 9.85 -16.35
C ILE A 124 -14.48 10.41 -16.08
N LEU A 125 -14.87 10.52 -14.80
CA LEU A 125 -16.22 10.91 -14.39
C LEU A 125 -16.48 12.41 -14.51
N GLU A 126 -15.47 13.27 -14.36
CA GLU A 126 -15.64 14.71 -14.52
C GLU A 126 -15.74 15.08 -16.02
N GLU A 127 -16.78 15.84 -16.38
CA GLU A 127 -17.05 16.24 -17.76
C GLU A 127 -16.03 17.26 -18.26
N ASP A 128 -15.71 18.27 -17.43
CA ASP A 128 -14.65 19.24 -17.75
C ASP A 128 -13.28 18.65 -17.42
N LYS A 129 -12.59 18.14 -18.44
CA LYS A 129 -11.27 17.53 -18.28
C LYS A 129 -10.22 18.47 -17.72
N LYS A 130 -10.35 19.79 -17.91
CA LYS A 130 -9.41 20.75 -17.30
C LYS A 130 -9.66 20.85 -15.80
N LYS A 131 -10.92 20.97 -15.38
CA LYS A 131 -11.30 20.92 -13.97
C LYS A 131 -10.86 19.58 -13.35
N ALA A 132 -11.02 18.49 -14.07
CA ALA A 132 -10.59 17.17 -13.61
C ALA A 132 -9.08 17.12 -13.34
N LEU A 133 -8.25 17.67 -14.24
CA LEU A 133 -6.80 17.77 -14.03
C LEU A 133 -6.43 18.60 -12.79
N LEU A 134 -7.22 19.62 -12.43
CA LEU A 134 -7.01 20.38 -11.20
C LEU A 134 -7.42 19.59 -9.95
N LEU A 135 -8.54 18.87 -10.01
CA LEU A 135 -9.06 18.07 -8.88
C LEU A 135 -8.13 16.92 -8.47
N ILE A 136 -7.40 16.33 -9.42
CA ILE A 136 -6.48 15.22 -9.15
C ILE A 136 -5.14 15.66 -8.55
N LEU A 137 -4.76 16.94 -8.69
CA LEU A 137 -3.44 17.45 -8.26
C LEU A 137 -3.10 17.04 -6.82
N PRO A 138 -3.98 17.22 -5.82
CA PRO A 138 -3.66 16.84 -4.44
C PRO A 138 -3.34 15.34 -4.30
N ILE A 139 -4.10 14.47 -4.97
CA ILE A 139 -3.90 13.02 -4.88
C ILE A 139 -2.57 12.62 -5.56
N THR A 140 -2.27 13.20 -6.72
CA THR A 140 -1.02 12.94 -7.45
C THR A 140 0.22 13.36 -6.64
N ILE A 141 0.15 14.49 -5.93
CA ILE A 141 1.22 14.95 -5.04
C ILE A 141 1.34 14.04 -3.82
N LEU A 142 0.23 13.72 -3.16
CA LEU A 142 0.20 12.86 -1.98
C LEU A 142 0.73 11.46 -2.28
N LEU A 143 0.53 10.95 -3.50
CA LEU A 143 0.98 9.61 -3.89
C LEU A 143 2.48 9.41 -3.62
N ALA A 144 3.31 10.41 -3.92
CA ALA A 144 4.75 10.42 -3.65
C ALA A 144 5.12 10.41 -2.15
N LEU A 145 4.20 10.85 -1.29
CA LEU A 145 4.38 10.93 0.16
C LEU A 145 3.84 9.70 0.92
N PHE A 146 3.16 8.79 0.24
CA PHE A 146 2.66 7.54 0.85
C PHE A 146 3.67 6.40 0.74
N ARG A 147 4.47 6.40 -0.32
CA ARG A 147 5.59 5.47 -0.54
C ARG A 147 6.44 5.96 -1.70
N GLU A 148 7.70 5.57 -1.74
CA GLU A 148 8.62 5.95 -2.83
C GLU A 148 8.11 5.57 -4.22
N ILE A 149 7.56 4.35 -4.36
CA ILE A 149 6.98 3.90 -5.63
C ILE A 149 5.79 4.75 -6.07
N GLY A 150 5.19 5.50 -5.14
CA GLY A 150 4.12 6.41 -5.46
C GLY A 150 4.54 7.55 -6.38
N THR A 151 5.80 7.96 -6.36
CA THR A 151 6.32 8.93 -7.34
C THR A 151 6.24 8.37 -8.77
N TRP A 152 6.53 7.09 -8.97
CA TRP A 152 6.41 6.45 -10.29
C TRP A 152 4.96 6.39 -10.75
N PHE A 153 4.04 6.02 -9.86
CA PHE A 153 2.61 5.94 -10.15
C PHE A 153 2.03 7.33 -10.45
N ALA A 154 2.45 8.36 -9.72
CA ALA A 154 2.10 9.74 -10.01
C ALA A 154 2.58 10.16 -11.40
N SER A 155 3.85 9.90 -11.74
CA SER A 155 4.41 10.20 -13.08
C SER A 155 3.68 9.46 -14.20
N PHE A 156 3.39 8.16 -14.02
CA PHE A 156 2.61 7.40 -14.99
C PHE A 156 1.19 7.96 -15.16
N ALA A 157 0.49 8.29 -14.07
CA ALA A 157 -0.82 8.92 -14.17
C ALA A 157 -0.74 10.24 -14.93
N SER A 158 0.21 11.11 -14.58
CA SER A 158 0.42 12.41 -15.24
C SER A 158 0.66 12.26 -16.74
N ILE A 159 1.55 11.35 -17.16
CA ILE A 159 1.85 11.11 -18.58
C ILE A 159 0.60 10.60 -19.31
N ILE A 160 -0.11 9.61 -18.75
CA ILE A 160 -1.32 9.04 -19.36
C ILE A 160 -2.40 10.11 -19.53
N LEU A 161 -2.62 10.94 -18.51
CA LEU A 161 -3.66 11.96 -18.52
C LEU A 161 -3.33 13.13 -19.44
N ILE A 162 -2.07 13.57 -19.50
CA ILE A 162 -1.62 14.58 -20.45
C ILE A 162 -1.76 14.06 -21.89
N ALA A 163 -1.35 12.82 -22.14
CA ALA A 163 -1.51 12.18 -23.44
C ALA A 163 -2.99 12.07 -23.83
N HIS A 164 -3.85 11.59 -22.92
CA HIS A 164 -5.29 11.52 -23.15
C HIS A 164 -5.89 12.90 -23.48
N TYR A 165 -5.61 13.90 -22.64
CA TYR A 165 -6.12 15.26 -22.82
C TYR A 165 -5.61 15.89 -24.12
N THR A 166 -4.42 15.51 -24.60
CA THR A 166 -3.88 16.04 -25.86
C THR A 166 -4.49 15.34 -27.08
N ILE A 167 -4.67 14.02 -27.03
CA ILE A 167 -5.15 13.20 -28.16
C ILE A 167 -6.67 13.31 -28.33
N PHE A 168 -7.43 13.14 -27.25
CA PHE A 168 -8.89 13.02 -27.30
C PHE A 168 -9.61 14.35 -27.10
N TYR A 169 -9.03 15.28 -26.33
CA TYR A 169 -9.65 16.57 -26.04
C TYR A 169 -9.11 17.68 -26.94
N LYS A 170 -9.71 17.77 -28.15
CA LYS A 170 -9.31 18.66 -29.27
C LYS A 170 -9.49 20.17 -29.05
N LYS A 171 -9.71 20.64 -27.82
CA LYS A 171 -9.74 22.09 -27.52
C LYS A 171 -8.32 22.67 -27.60
N THR A 172 -8.21 23.88 -28.16
CA THR A 172 -6.95 24.64 -28.21
C THR A 172 -6.36 24.80 -26.82
N LYS A 173 -5.09 24.41 -26.66
CA LYS A 173 -4.40 24.47 -25.38
C LYS A 173 -4.02 25.91 -25.04
N LYS A 174 -4.28 26.31 -23.81
CA LYS A 174 -3.88 27.62 -23.28
C LYS A 174 -2.58 27.50 -22.48
N SER A 175 -1.88 28.61 -22.26
CA SER A 175 -0.68 28.67 -21.39
C SER A 175 -0.91 28.00 -20.03
N SER A 176 -2.08 28.24 -19.42
CA SER A 176 -2.49 27.61 -18.16
C SER A 176 -2.52 26.08 -18.19
N ASP A 177 -2.73 25.44 -19.35
CA ASP A 177 -2.77 23.99 -19.45
C ASP A 177 -1.34 23.42 -19.32
N TYR A 178 -0.35 24.08 -19.92
CA TYR A 178 1.06 23.72 -19.79
C TYR A 178 1.58 23.89 -18.36
N ILE A 179 1.06 24.89 -17.62
CA ILE A 179 1.36 25.04 -16.17
C ILE A 179 0.85 23.82 -15.40
N ILE A 180 -0.38 23.37 -15.68
CA ILE A 180 -0.95 22.16 -15.05
C ILE A 180 -0.10 20.93 -15.39
N TYR A 181 0.34 20.78 -16.64
CA TYR A 181 1.22 19.68 -17.04
C TYR A 181 2.55 19.70 -16.30
N LEU A 182 3.15 20.89 -16.19
CA LEU A 182 4.40 21.08 -15.46
C LEU A 182 4.23 20.65 -14.01
N ILE A 183 3.18 21.12 -13.33
CA ILE A 183 2.90 20.75 -11.93
C ILE A 183 2.70 19.24 -11.80
N LEU A 184 1.89 18.63 -12.68
CA LEU A 184 1.62 17.18 -12.66
C LEU A 184 2.89 16.34 -12.83
N LEU A 185 3.85 16.80 -13.62
CA LEU A 185 5.10 16.08 -13.89
C LEU A 185 6.18 16.35 -12.84
N THR A 186 6.29 17.58 -12.32
CA THR A 186 7.44 17.96 -11.49
C THR A 186 7.15 17.90 -9.99
N LEU A 187 5.93 18.24 -9.55
CA LEU A 187 5.66 18.41 -8.13
C LEU A 187 5.72 17.10 -7.33
N PRO A 188 5.19 15.95 -7.82
CA PRO A 188 5.36 14.67 -7.11
C PRO A 188 6.83 14.26 -6.95
N ILE A 189 7.65 14.54 -7.97
CA ILE A 189 9.09 14.28 -7.94
C ILE A 189 9.77 15.19 -6.92
N LEU A 190 9.45 16.49 -6.94
CA LEU A 190 9.97 17.46 -5.99
C LEU A 190 9.59 17.10 -4.55
N CYS A 191 8.35 16.68 -4.29
CA CYS A 191 7.93 16.27 -2.94
C CYS A 191 8.71 15.05 -2.44
N ASN A 192 8.95 14.05 -3.30
CA ASN A 192 9.77 12.91 -2.92
C ASN A 192 11.24 13.32 -2.70
N PHE A 193 11.77 14.20 -3.56
CA PHE A 193 13.13 14.73 -3.42
C PHE A 193 13.31 15.49 -2.09
N ILE A 194 12.36 16.37 -1.74
CA ILE A 194 12.39 17.10 -0.46
C ILE A 194 12.38 16.12 0.71
N TRP A 195 11.53 15.09 0.67
CA TRP A 195 11.48 14.07 1.71
C TRP A 195 12.80 13.28 1.83
N MET A 196 13.38 12.86 0.70
CA MET A 196 14.66 12.16 0.67
C MET A 196 15.81 13.04 1.18
N SER A 197 15.84 14.31 0.79
CA SER A 197 16.81 15.29 1.26
C SER A 197 16.69 15.53 2.76
N TYR A 198 15.47 15.70 3.27
CA TYR A 198 15.21 15.77 4.70
C TYR A 198 15.77 14.53 5.42
N PHE A 199 15.48 13.34 4.92
CA PHE A 199 15.92 12.09 5.53
C PHE A 199 17.45 11.98 5.56
N GLN A 200 18.12 12.23 4.43
CA GLN A 200 19.59 12.22 4.32
C GLN A 200 20.27 13.22 5.25
N ASN A 201 19.66 14.41 5.44
CA ASN A 201 20.23 15.45 6.30
C ASN A 201 19.96 15.23 7.80
N THR A 202 19.08 14.29 8.16
CA THR A 202 18.68 14.06 9.56
C THR A 202 19.09 12.70 10.10
N HIS A 203 19.62 11.82 9.25
CA HIS A 203 20.01 10.46 9.61
C HIS A 203 21.41 10.15 9.09
N ASP A 204 22.25 9.61 9.96
CA ASP A 204 23.62 9.17 9.61
C ASP A 204 23.65 7.85 8.82
N PHE A 205 22.49 7.35 8.42
CA PHE A 205 22.36 6.12 7.66
C PHE A 205 21.42 6.34 6.47
N PHE A 206 21.83 5.84 5.31
CA PHE A 206 20.97 5.75 4.13
C PHE A 206 21.25 4.42 3.45
N ASP A 207 20.65 3.37 4.00
CA ASP A 207 20.85 2.00 3.55
C ASP A 207 19.97 1.71 2.32
N ARG A 208 20.30 2.36 1.21
CA ARG A 208 19.68 2.14 -0.09
C ARG A 208 20.76 1.63 -1.04
N GLY A 209 20.61 0.39 -1.51
CA GLY A 209 21.46 -0.13 -2.57
C GLY A 209 21.33 0.75 -3.82
N GLU A 210 22.48 1.10 -4.42
CA GLU A 210 22.49 1.88 -5.66
C GLU A 210 21.81 1.10 -6.79
N HIS A 211 20.86 1.74 -7.46
CA HIS A 211 20.26 1.20 -8.67
C HIS A 211 21.07 1.67 -9.87
N SER A 212 21.82 0.75 -10.48
CA SER A 212 22.65 1.05 -11.65
C SER A 212 22.30 0.15 -12.83
N PHE A 213 22.58 0.65 -14.04
CA PHE A 213 22.54 -0.17 -15.25
C PHE A 213 23.62 -1.26 -15.25
N SER A 214 24.75 -1.03 -14.55
CA SER A 214 25.81 -2.03 -14.41
C SER A 214 25.32 -3.30 -13.71
N ASN A 215 24.35 -3.21 -12.80
CA ASN A 215 23.72 -4.37 -12.18
C ASN A 215 23.05 -5.27 -13.24
N LEU A 216 22.36 -4.70 -14.24
CA LEU A 216 21.75 -5.48 -15.31
C LEU A 216 22.80 -6.19 -16.20
N ILE A 217 23.90 -5.50 -16.51
CA ILE A 217 25.02 -6.09 -17.24
C ILE A 217 25.63 -7.25 -16.43
N TYR A 218 25.82 -7.07 -15.12
CA TYR A 218 26.33 -8.09 -14.23
C TYR A 218 25.50 -9.38 -14.26
N ILE A 219 24.16 -9.29 -14.23
CA ILE A 219 23.29 -10.47 -14.38
C ILE A 219 23.52 -11.15 -15.71
N ALA A 220 23.61 -10.38 -16.80
CA ALA A 220 23.76 -10.95 -18.15
C ALA A 220 25.09 -11.70 -18.30
N GLU A 221 26.18 -11.16 -17.74
CA GLU A 221 27.51 -11.77 -17.78
C GLU A 221 27.67 -12.95 -16.80
N ASN A 222 26.99 -12.90 -15.65
CA ASN A 222 27.12 -13.88 -14.56
C ASN A 222 25.84 -14.72 -14.41
N PHE A 223 25.09 -14.90 -15.49
CA PHE A 223 23.83 -15.65 -15.46
C PHE A 223 24.09 -17.10 -15.06
N ASN A 224 23.42 -17.58 -14.02
CA ASN A 224 23.66 -18.89 -13.41
C ASN A 224 22.34 -19.60 -13.11
N GLU A 225 22.41 -20.82 -12.56
CA GLU A 225 21.21 -21.61 -12.25
C GLU A 225 20.31 -20.96 -11.19
N GLN A 226 20.86 -20.19 -10.23
CA GLN A 226 20.05 -19.43 -9.28
C GLN A 226 19.25 -18.31 -9.97
N HIS A 227 19.90 -17.56 -10.87
CA HIS A 227 19.26 -16.54 -11.69
C HIS A 227 18.16 -17.14 -12.58
N ARG A 228 18.43 -18.29 -13.19
CA ARG A 228 17.46 -19.04 -14.00
C ARG A 228 16.26 -19.49 -13.18
N ALA A 229 16.49 -20.08 -12.00
CA ALA A 229 15.44 -20.54 -11.11
C ALA A 229 14.56 -19.38 -10.63
N LEU A 230 15.17 -18.23 -10.30
CA LEU A 230 14.44 -17.01 -9.95
C LEU A 230 13.54 -16.54 -11.10
N LEU A 231 14.07 -16.45 -12.32
CA LEU A 231 13.31 -15.99 -13.49
C LEU A 231 12.12 -16.92 -13.78
N LEU A 232 12.33 -18.24 -13.74
CA LEU A 232 11.27 -19.22 -13.95
C LEU A 232 10.18 -19.14 -12.88
N ASN A 233 10.57 -19.03 -11.61
CA ASN A 233 9.62 -18.89 -10.51
C ASN A 233 8.86 -17.56 -10.57
N TYR A 234 9.56 -16.45 -10.89
CA TYR A 234 8.91 -15.15 -11.09
C TYR A 234 7.87 -15.22 -12.20
N GLY A 235 8.21 -15.80 -13.36
CA GLY A 235 7.28 -16.02 -14.47
C GLY A 235 6.08 -16.89 -14.07
N LYS A 236 6.32 -17.98 -13.32
CA LYS A 236 5.25 -18.82 -12.77
C LYS A 236 4.32 -18.03 -11.85
N PHE A 237 4.86 -17.21 -10.94
CA PHE A 237 4.05 -16.39 -10.04
C PHE A 237 3.27 -15.32 -10.79
N LEU A 238 3.85 -14.72 -11.84
CA LEU A 238 3.16 -13.78 -12.71
C LEU A 238 1.96 -14.44 -13.41
N LEU A 239 2.13 -15.65 -13.96
CA LEU A 239 1.03 -16.42 -14.58
C LEU A 239 -0.04 -16.79 -13.56
N LEU A 240 0.36 -17.26 -12.37
CA LEU A 240 -0.58 -17.55 -11.28
C LEU A 240 -1.35 -16.31 -10.81
N PHE A 241 -0.71 -15.14 -10.84
CA PHE A 241 -1.34 -13.87 -10.52
C PHE A 241 -2.47 -13.52 -11.51
N LEU A 242 -2.30 -13.78 -12.81
CA LEU A 242 -3.32 -13.50 -13.83
C LEU A 242 -4.61 -14.32 -13.60
N VAL A 243 -4.50 -15.53 -13.07
CA VAL A 243 -5.65 -16.42 -12.84
C VAL A 243 -6.16 -16.40 -11.39
N LYS A 244 -5.59 -15.56 -10.52
CA LYS A 244 -6.01 -15.49 -9.12
C LYS A 244 -7.42 -14.90 -8.99
N GLU A 245 -8.16 -15.34 -7.96
CA GLU A 245 -9.53 -14.93 -7.65
C GLU A 245 -9.74 -13.40 -7.80
N GLY A 246 -8.82 -12.56 -7.31
CA GLY A 246 -8.93 -11.11 -7.45
C GLY A 246 -8.85 -10.59 -8.89
N SER A 247 -8.05 -11.23 -9.76
CA SER A 247 -7.88 -10.84 -11.17
C SER A 247 -9.15 -11.15 -11.91
N LEU A 248 -9.74 -12.31 -11.62
CA LEU A 248 -11.01 -12.71 -12.19
C LEU A 248 -12.13 -11.72 -11.82
N VAL A 249 -12.16 -11.23 -10.58
CA VAL A 249 -13.08 -10.14 -10.17
C VAL A 249 -12.87 -8.91 -11.06
N VAL A 250 -11.64 -8.43 -11.20
CA VAL A 250 -11.35 -7.24 -12.01
C VAL A 250 -11.63 -7.47 -13.50
N TYR A 251 -11.31 -8.64 -14.07
CA TYR A 251 -11.66 -8.98 -15.44
C TYR A 251 -13.16 -8.94 -15.66
N THR A 252 -13.94 -9.37 -14.67
CA THR A 252 -15.39 -9.32 -14.76
C THR A 252 -15.92 -7.89 -14.71
N ILE A 253 -15.32 -7.02 -13.90
CA ILE A 253 -15.62 -5.57 -13.93
C ILE A 253 -15.25 -4.97 -15.29
N CYS A 254 -14.10 -5.33 -15.87
CA CYS A 254 -13.70 -4.87 -17.21
C CYS A 254 -14.67 -5.35 -18.30
N ILE A 255 -15.10 -6.61 -18.26
CA ILE A 255 -16.09 -7.16 -19.21
C ILE A 255 -17.44 -6.44 -19.06
N ALA A 256 -17.87 -6.17 -17.83
CA ALA A 256 -19.09 -5.41 -17.56
C ALA A 256 -18.99 -3.97 -18.10
N ALA A 257 -17.85 -3.30 -17.91
CA ALA A 257 -17.59 -1.98 -18.48
C ALA A 257 -17.63 -2.02 -20.01
N TRP A 258 -16.94 -2.98 -20.63
CA TRP A 258 -16.93 -3.19 -22.08
C TRP A 258 -18.35 -3.41 -22.63
N TYR A 259 -19.14 -4.28 -21.98
CA TYR A 259 -20.54 -4.53 -22.34
C TYR A 259 -21.38 -3.24 -22.26
N GLY A 260 -21.24 -2.51 -21.14
CA GLY A 260 -21.94 -1.25 -20.91
C GLY A 260 -21.64 -0.20 -21.98
N ILE A 261 -20.35 -0.03 -22.32
CA ILE A 261 -19.90 0.86 -23.38
C ILE A 261 -20.51 0.46 -24.72
N HIS A 262 -20.41 -0.80 -25.14
CA HIS A 262 -20.93 -1.24 -26.45
C HIS A 262 -22.44 -1.04 -26.57
N LYS A 263 -23.17 -1.29 -25.49
CA LYS A 263 -24.63 -1.20 -25.49
C LYS A 263 -25.14 0.24 -25.39
N TYR A 264 -24.52 1.07 -24.56
CA TYR A 264 -25.08 2.36 -24.17
C TYR A 264 -24.28 3.58 -24.60
N LYS A 265 -22.95 3.46 -24.75
CA LYS A 265 -22.04 4.59 -25.00
C LYS A 265 -20.84 4.16 -25.89
N PRO A 266 -21.07 3.72 -27.13
CA PRO A 266 -20.01 3.16 -27.98
C PRO A 266 -18.86 4.15 -28.26
N ASP A 267 -19.15 5.46 -28.22
CA ASP A 267 -18.16 6.52 -28.42
C ASP A 267 -17.04 6.50 -27.38
N LEU A 268 -17.32 5.99 -26.16
CA LEU A 268 -16.34 5.88 -25.09
C LEU A 268 -15.35 4.72 -25.26
N LEU A 269 -15.53 3.87 -26.28
CA LEU A 269 -14.73 2.66 -26.45
C LEU A 269 -13.25 2.96 -26.70
N GLN A 270 -12.94 4.03 -27.44
CA GLN A 270 -11.56 4.39 -27.72
C GLN A 270 -10.85 4.94 -26.48
N GLU A 271 -11.52 5.78 -25.70
CA GLU A 271 -10.99 6.28 -24.42
C GLU A 271 -10.78 5.12 -23.43
N TYR A 272 -11.74 4.19 -23.33
CA TYR A 272 -11.61 3.01 -22.47
C TYR A 272 -10.42 2.13 -22.85
N LYS A 273 -10.25 1.84 -24.14
CA LYS A 273 -9.08 1.09 -24.65
C LYS A 273 -7.78 1.82 -24.36
N PHE A 274 -7.73 3.14 -24.56
CA PHE A 274 -6.56 3.94 -24.25
C PHE A 274 -6.15 3.76 -22.78
N PHE A 275 -7.07 3.97 -21.83
CA PHE A 275 -6.75 3.82 -20.41
C PHE A 275 -6.30 2.40 -20.05
N LEU A 276 -6.98 1.36 -20.55
CA LEU A 276 -6.58 -0.02 -20.30
C LEU A 276 -5.20 -0.34 -20.85
N ILE A 277 -4.91 0.02 -22.10
CA ILE A 277 -3.64 -0.27 -22.76
C ILE A 277 -2.51 0.50 -22.07
N SER A 278 -2.71 1.79 -21.78
CA SER A 278 -1.69 2.61 -21.12
C SER A 278 -1.39 2.14 -19.70
N THR A 279 -2.42 1.84 -18.90
CA THR A 279 -2.23 1.30 -17.54
C THR A 279 -1.60 -0.09 -17.54
N PHE A 280 -1.94 -0.94 -18.51
CA PHE A 280 -1.29 -2.23 -18.71
C PHE A 280 0.18 -2.09 -19.13
N GLY A 281 0.50 -1.14 -20.01
CA GLY A 281 1.89 -0.81 -20.37
C GLY A 281 2.71 -0.42 -19.14
N CYS A 282 2.18 0.45 -18.28
CA CYS A 282 2.79 0.81 -17.00
C CYS A 282 2.93 -0.40 -16.05
N PHE A 283 1.95 -1.32 -16.03
CA PHE A 283 2.04 -2.56 -15.27
C PHE A 283 3.22 -3.42 -15.70
N ILE A 284 3.47 -3.56 -17.02
CA ILE A 284 4.63 -4.31 -17.54
C ILE A 284 5.94 -3.67 -17.10
N ILE A 285 6.07 -2.33 -17.24
CA ILE A 285 7.26 -1.60 -16.78
C ILE A 285 7.49 -1.84 -15.29
N PHE A 286 6.42 -1.74 -14.48
CA PHE A 286 6.50 -1.99 -13.04
C PHE A 286 6.84 -3.44 -12.70
N ALA A 287 6.30 -4.42 -13.41
CA ALA A 287 6.59 -5.84 -13.19
C ALA A 287 8.05 -6.16 -13.55
N LEU A 288 8.62 -5.54 -14.58
CA LEU A 288 10.05 -5.67 -14.93
C LEU A 288 10.93 -5.00 -13.87
N TRP A 289 10.54 -3.82 -13.39
CA TRP A 289 11.23 -3.16 -12.28
C TRP A 289 11.20 -4.01 -11.00
N ARG A 290 10.08 -4.67 -10.70
CA ARG A 290 10.01 -5.61 -9.57
C ARG A 290 10.91 -6.82 -9.76
N LEU A 291 10.99 -7.37 -10.96
CA LEU A 291 11.93 -8.45 -11.26
C LEU A 291 13.37 -7.99 -10.99
N TYR A 292 13.75 -6.79 -11.42
CA TYR A 292 15.06 -6.20 -11.09
C TYR A 292 15.32 -6.17 -9.57
N LEU A 293 14.38 -5.66 -8.78
CA LEU A 293 14.54 -5.65 -7.32
C LEU A 293 14.69 -7.06 -6.73
N TYR A 294 14.03 -8.06 -7.29
CA TYR A 294 14.13 -9.44 -6.83
C TYR A 294 15.52 -10.04 -7.04
N PHE A 295 16.28 -9.56 -8.03
CA PHE A 295 17.67 -9.96 -8.22
C PHE A 295 18.62 -9.31 -7.20
N PHE A 296 18.39 -8.05 -6.81
CA PHE A 296 19.40 -7.26 -6.09
C PHE A 296 19.05 -6.88 -4.65
N ASN A 297 17.77 -6.76 -4.32
CA ASN A 297 17.31 -6.19 -3.05
C ASN A 297 16.64 -7.20 -2.14
N PHE A 298 16.07 -8.28 -2.69
CA PHE A 298 15.45 -9.35 -1.89
C PHE A 298 16.48 -10.41 -1.54
N SER A 299 16.33 -11.00 -0.35
CA SER A 299 17.08 -12.23 -0.03
C SER A 299 16.70 -13.34 -1.02
N TYR A 300 17.65 -14.22 -1.34
CA TYR A 300 17.40 -15.31 -2.30
C TYR A 300 16.17 -16.16 -1.90
N GLU A 301 15.98 -16.43 -0.61
CA GLU A 301 14.83 -17.17 -0.09
C GLU A 301 13.49 -16.46 -0.32
N GLU A 302 13.43 -15.15 -0.15
CA GLU A 302 12.22 -14.36 -0.41
C GLU A 302 11.95 -14.25 -1.90
N ALA A 303 13.01 -14.00 -2.69
CA ALA A 303 12.94 -13.82 -4.12
C ALA A 303 12.43 -15.08 -4.82
N ILE A 304 13.01 -16.26 -4.50
CA ILE A 304 12.63 -17.53 -5.10
C ILE A 304 11.19 -17.95 -4.76
N ARG A 305 10.68 -17.52 -3.61
CA ARG A 305 9.31 -17.76 -3.15
C ARG A 305 8.29 -16.76 -3.69
N GLY A 306 8.72 -15.73 -4.42
CA GLY A 306 7.80 -14.68 -4.90
C GLY A 306 7.19 -13.87 -3.75
N ALA A 307 7.89 -13.78 -2.61
CA ALA A 307 7.32 -13.23 -1.39
C ALA A 307 6.93 -11.76 -1.58
N SER A 308 5.66 -11.43 -1.30
CA SER A 308 5.09 -10.09 -1.51
C SER A 308 4.82 -9.67 -2.96
N LEU A 309 5.25 -10.44 -3.97
CA LEU A 309 5.02 -10.12 -5.39
C LEU A 309 3.53 -9.86 -5.67
N LEU A 310 2.69 -10.74 -5.13
CA LEU A 310 1.24 -10.64 -5.24
C LEU A 310 0.70 -9.28 -4.80
N ARG A 311 1.16 -8.77 -3.64
CA ARG A 311 0.72 -7.49 -3.08
C ARG A 311 1.09 -6.35 -4.02
N TYR A 312 2.32 -6.38 -4.53
CA TYR A 312 2.84 -5.36 -5.42
C TYR A 312 2.10 -5.31 -6.76
N LEU A 313 1.89 -6.46 -7.40
CA LEU A 313 1.16 -6.52 -8.67
C LEU A 313 -0.32 -6.16 -8.47
N GLY A 314 -0.89 -6.47 -7.30
CA GLY A 314 -2.25 -6.12 -6.92
C GLY A 314 -2.57 -4.63 -7.00
N CYS A 315 -1.60 -3.74 -6.79
CA CYS A 315 -1.79 -2.28 -6.89
C CYS A 315 -2.36 -1.85 -8.25
N TYR A 316 -1.84 -2.43 -9.34
CA TYR A 316 -2.28 -2.12 -10.70
C TYR A 316 -3.65 -2.72 -11.00
N VAL A 317 -3.92 -3.94 -10.52
CA VAL A 317 -5.20 -4.60 -10.75
C VAL A 317 -6.34 -3.84 -10.05
N ILE A 318 -6.09 -3.31 -8.85
CA ILE A 318 -7.04 -2.41 -8.17
C ILE A 318 -7.31 -1.15 -9.02
N ALA A 319 -6.26 -0.51 -9.54
CA ALA A 319 -6.41 0.70 -10.37
C ALA A 319 -7.16 0.43 -11.69
N ILE A 320 -6.86 -0.68 -12.37
CA ILE A 320 -7.59 -1.13 -13.57
C ILE A 320 -9.07 -1.38 -13.23
N GLY A 321 -9.34 -2.00 -12.08
CA GLY A 321 -10.70 -2.19 -11.57
C GLY A 321 -11.42 -0.86 -11.38
N MET A 322 -10.75 0.16 -10.83
CA MET A 322 -11.32 1.51 -10.66
C MET A 322 -11.61 2.21 -12.00
N VAL A 323 -10.70 2.11 -12.96
CA VAL A 323 -10.93 2.59 -14.33
C VAL A 323 -12.18 1.94 -14.92
N ALA A 324 -12.27 0.61 -14.87
CA ALA A 324 -13.43 -0.11 -15.39
C ALA A 324 -14.73 0.25 -14.64
N ALA A 325 -14.69 0.35 -13.31
CA ALA A 325 -15.83 0.79 -12.49
C ALA A 325 -16.34 2.18 -12.89
N SER A 326 -15.43 3.11 -13.21
CA SER A 326 -15.77 4.45 -13.71
C SER A 326 -16.56 4.39 -15.02
N TYR A 327 -16.17 3.50 -15.93
CA TYR A 327 -16.89 3.29 -17.18
C TYR A 327 -18.21 2.55 -17.00
N ILE A 328 -18.34 1.62 -16.04
CA ILE A 328 -19.65 1.06 -15.66
C ILE A 328 -20.58 2.19 -15.22
N GLN A 329 -20.08 3.12 -14.40
CA GLN A 329 -20.86 4.26 -13.94
C GLN A 329 -21.29 5.15 -15.11
N ASN A 330 -20.35 5.55 -15.98
CA ASN A 330 -20.63 6.41 -17.15
C ASN A 330 -21.44 5.74 -18.26
N SER A 331 -21.58 4.41 -18.28
CA SER A 331 -22.34 3.69 -19.31
C SER A 331 -23.60 3.03 -18.78
N ILE A 332 -23.51 2.09 -17.83
CA ILE A 332 -24.65 1.30 -17.36
C ILE A 332 -25.49 2.08 -16.36
N PHE A 333 -24.87 2.77 -15.40
CA PHE A 333 -25.61 3.36 -14.28
C PHE A 333 -26.39 4.63 -14.61
N LEU A 334 -25.95 5.36 -15.63
CA LEU A 334 -26.69 6.51 -16.16
C LEU A 334 -27.95 6.11 -16.95
N ASN A 335 -28.06 4.85 -17.37
CA ASN A 335 -29.19 4.33 -18.15
C ASN A 335 -30.16 3.53 -17.28
N LYS A 336 -31.36 3.20 -17.80
CA LYS A 336 -32.29 2.29 -17.13
C LYS A 336 -31.78 0.86 -17.24
N GLN A 337 -31.47 0.23 -16.10
CA GLN A 337 -30.95 -1.13 -16.06
C GLN A 337 -32.05 -2.14 -16.39
N SER A 338 -31.69 -3.15 -17.17
CA SER A 338 -32.49 -4.34 -17.40
C SER A 338 -32.41 -5.31 -16.22
N ASN A 339 -33.43 -6.15 -16.03
CA ASN A 339 -33.43 -7.20 -15.01
C ASN A 339 -32.22 -8.16 -15.15
N LYS A 340 -31.77 -8.41 -16.39
CA LYS A 340 -30.59 -9.24 -16.66
C LYS A 340 -29.31 -8.60 -16.11
N GLU A 341 -29.13 -7.29 -16.29
CA GLU A 341 -27.96 -6.57 -15.76
C GLU A 341 -27.98 -6.52 -14.24
N LEU A 342 -29.13 -6.25 -13.64
CA LEU A 342 -29.29 -6.28 -12.18
C LEU A 342 -28.98 -7.68 -11.61
N PHE A 343 -29.42 -8.74 -12.29
CA PHE A 343 -29.11 -10.11 -11.89
C PHE A 343 -27.62 -10.43 -12.00
N ILE A 344 -26.95 -10.01 -13.07
CA ILE A 344 -25.48 -10.17 -13.22
C ILE A 344 -24.76 -9.46 -12.08
N PHE A 345 -25.13 -8.22 -11.80
CA PHE A 345 -24.55 -7.43 -10.72
C PHE A 345 -24.76 -8.06 -9.33
N LEU A 346 -25.96 -8.60 -9.08
CA LEU A 346 -26.24 -9.35 -7.85
C LEU A 346 -25.35 -10.60 -7.74
N LEU A 347 -25.19 -11.35 -8.84
CA LEU A 347 -24.34 -12.54 -8.87
C LEU A 347 -22.87 -12.18 -8.57
N LEU A 348 -22.35 -11.09 -9.15
CA LEU A 348 -21.01 -10.59 -8.86
C LEU A 348 -20.84 -10.19 -7.40
N LEU A 349 -21.85 -9.56 -6.81
CA LEU A 349 -21.83 -9.19 -5.40
C LEU A 349 -21.80 -10.43 -4.51
N VAL A 350 -22.58 -11.47 -4.82
CA VAL A 350 -22.59 -12.73 -4.07
C VAL A 350 -21.24 -13.44 -4.16
N ILE A 351 -20.67 -13.58 -5.37
CA ILE A 351 -19.37 -14.24 -5.58
C ILE A 351 -18.25 -13.50 -4.85
N SER A 352 -18.23 -12.16 -4.94
CA SER A 352 -17.23 -11.33 -4.26
C SER A 352 -17.36 -11.43 -2.74
N THR A 353 -18.59 -11.34 -2.21
CA THR A 353 -18.85 -11.48 -0.77
C THR A 353 -18.41 -12.85 -0.26
N PHE A 354 -18.76 -13.93 -0.97
CA PHE A 354 -18.34 -15.29 -0.60
C PHE A 354 -16.80 -15.43 -0.58
N SER A 355 -16.12 -14.88 -1.58
CA SER A 355 -14.65 -14.87 -1.66
C SER A 355 -14.01 -14.11 -0.49
N VAL A 356 -14.57 -12.96 -0.12
CA VAL A 356 -14.11 -12.18 1.04
C VAL A 356 -14.34 -12.94 2.34
N VAL A 357 -15.56 -13.46 2.57
CA VAL A 357 -15.92 -14.20 3.78
C VAL A 357 -15.01 -15.43 3.95
N LYS A 358 -14.79 -16.21 2.89
CA LYS A 358 -13.85 -17.34 2.90
C LYS A 358 -12.44 -16.93 3.32
N ASN A 359 -11.96 -15.77 2.86
CA ASN A 359 -10.64 -15.28 3.24
C ASN A 359 -10.60 -14.70 4.66
N ILE A 360 -11.69 -14.12 5.18
CA ILE A 360 -11.79 -13.66 6.56
C ILE A 360 -11.80 -14.86 7.51
N LEU A 361 -12.57 -15.90 7.19
CA LEU A 361 -12.63 -17.14 7.99
C LEU A 361 -11.29 -17.90 8.02
N ARG A 362 -10.38 -17.64 7.08
CA ARG A 362 -9.00 -18.19 7.07
C ARG A 362 -8.03 -17.46 7.99
N ILE A 363 -8.43 -16.35 8.62
CA ILE A 363 -7.57 -15.63 9.56
C ILE A 363 -7.28 -16.56 10.74
N LYS A 364 -6.02 -16.93 10.92
CA LYS A 364 -5.59 -17.77 12.02
C LYS A 364 -5.75 -16.98 13.33
N HIS A 365 -6.44 -17.58 14.30
CA HIS A 365 -6.45 -17.06 15.66
C HIS A 365 -5.02 -17.10 16.24
N LEU A 366 -4.72 -16.13 17.09
CA LEU A 366 -3.47 -16.10 17.85
C LEU A 366 -3.35 -17.40 18.66
N ASN A 367 -2.19 -18.06 18.54
CA ASN A 367 -1.90 -19.23 19.37
C ASN A 367 -1.67 -18.79 20.84
N VAL A 368 -1.68 -19.75 21.76
CA VAL A 368 -1.51 -19.48 23.20
C VAL A 368 -0.18 -18.77 23.49
N GLU A 369 0.89 -19.18 22.82
CA GLU A 369 2.22 -18.57 22.92
C GLU A 369 2.20 -17.06 22.57
N GLN A 370 1.55 -16.69 21.46
CA GLN A 370 1.40 -15.30 21.03
C GLN A 370 0.55 -14.48 22.00
N LYS A 371 -0.54 -15.06 22.54
CA LYS A 371 -1.37 -14.38 23.54
C LYS A 371 -0.57 -14.11 24.81
N ASN A 372 0.16 -15.09 25.31
CA ASN A 372 1.02 -14.96 26.49
C ASN A 372 2.11 -13.91 26.26
N PHE A 373 2.72 -13.91 25.07
CA PHE A 373 3.72 -12.90 24.70
C PHE A 373 3.14 -11.49 24.70
N ILE A 374 1.97 -11.28 24.07
CA ILE A 374 1.30 -9.98 24.03
C ILE A 374 0.95 -9.51 25.46
N GLN A 375 0.40 -10.40 26.29
CA GLN A 375 0.08 -10.08 27.69
C GLN A 375 1.33 -9.66 28.47
N LYS A 376 2.41 -10.45 28.38
CA LYS A 376 3.69 -10.14 29.03
C LYS A 376 4.24 -8.79 28.57
N THR A 377 4.23 -8.49 27.27
CA THR A 377 4.67 -7.17 26.76
C THR A 377 3.76 -6.02 27.21
N THR A 378 2.48 -6.28 27.46
CA THR A 378 1.55 -5.26 27.98
C THR A 378 1.86 -4.92 29.43
N GLU A 379 2.17 -5.93 30.25
CA GLU A 379 2.59 -5.74 31.64
C GLU A 379 3.92 -4.98 31.73
N ILE A 380 4.91 -5.39 30.93
CA ILE A 380 6.21 -4.71 30.81
C ILE A 380 6.01 -3.24 30.40
N LYS A 381 5.14 -2.97 29.42
CA LYS A 381 4.87 -1.59 29.00
C LYS A 381 4.36 -0.73 30.15
N LYS A 382 3.43 -1.24 30.97
CA LYS A 382 2.91 -0.52 32.14
C LYS A 382 4.02 -0.22 33.16
N LEU A 383 4.94 -1.16 33.37
CA LEU A 383 6.08 -0.96 34.26
C LEU A 383 7.03 0.13 33.72
N LEU A 384 7.30 0.14 32.41
CA LEU A 384 8.10 1.19 31.76
C LEU A 384 7.42 2.55 31.83
N GLU A 385 6.10 2.61 31.65
CA GLU A 385 5.28 3.84 31.80
C GLU A 385 5.34 4.41 33.23
N GLN A 386 5.54 3.55 34.23
CA GLN A 386 5.74 3.95 35.63
C GLN A 386 7.19 4.39 35.95
N GLY A 387 8.09 4.37 34.96
CA GLY A 387 9.49 4.76 35.12
C GLY A 387 10.42 3.65 35.61
N ASN A 388 9.95 2.40 35.68
CA ASN A 388 10.80 1.27 36.08
C ASN A 388 11.85 0.98 35.00
N LYS A 389 13.07 0.61 35.42
CA LYS A 389 14.10 0.08 34.52
C LYS A 389 13.91 -1.43 34.37
N ILE A 390 13.93 -1.90 33.13
CA ILE A 390 13.77 -3.33 32.81
C ILE A 390 14.99 -3.77 32.01
N GLU A 391 15.63 -4.84 32.46
CA GLU A 391 16.69 -5.51 31.71
C GLU A 391 16.07 -6.58 30.81
N PHE A 392 16.42 -6.53 29.52
CA PHE A 392 15.92 -7.49 28.54
C PHE A 392 16.98 -8.55 28.26
N ASN A 393 16.66 -9.82 28.53
CA ASN A 393 17.44 -10.95 28.02
C ASN A 393 16.84 -11.42 26.69
N PHE A 394 17.51 -11.12 25.57
CA PHE A 394 17.08 -11.55 24.24
C PHE A 394 17.50 -12.97 23.86
N GLY A 395 18.05 -13.73 24.82
CA GLY A 395 18.35 -15.14 24.66
C GLY A 395 17.16 -15.91 24.09
N GLY A 396 17.41 -16.66 23.02
CA GLY A 396 16.49 -17.67 22.54
C GLY A 396 15.19 -17.22 21.92
N LYS A 397 15.23 -16.08 21.23
CA LYS A 397 14.19 -15.71 20.26
C LYS A 397 14.02 -16.79 19.18
N LYS A 398 12.78 -16.95 18.71
CA LYS A 398 12.43 -17.88 17.62
C LYS A 398 12.84 -17.34 16.25
N ASP A 399 12.60 -16.06 16.04
CA ASP A 399 12.89 -15.34 14.80
C ASP A 399 13.02 -13.83 15.08
N ASN A 400 13.36 -13.07 14.03
CA ASN A 400 13.45 -11.61 14.12
C ASN A 400 12.07 -10.93 14.23
N LEU A 401 10.98 -11.61 13.84
CA LEU A 401 9.62 -11.06 13.94
C LEU A 401 9.23 -10.86 15.41
N GLN A 402 9.64 -11.75 16.31
CA GLN A 402 9.46 -11.54 17.76
C GLN A 402 10.08 -10.22 18.26
N CYS A 403 11.27 -9.87 17.78
CA CYS A 403 11.91 -8.59 18.12
C CYS A 403 11.10 -7.39 17.63
N TYR A 404 10.53 -7.45 16.42
CA TYR A 404 9.70 -6.37 15.89
C TYR A 404 8.36 -6.25 16.60
N ILE A 405 7.73 -7.37 16.97
CA ILE A 405 6.51 -7.34 17.78
C ILE A 405 6.80 -6.76 19.17
N LEU A 406 7.94 -7.12 19.78
CA LEU A 406 8.37 -6.55 21.05
C LEU A 406 8.54 -5.03 20.96
N ASN A 407 9.32 -4.56 19.98
CA ASN A 407 9.53 -3.14 19.72
C ASN A 407 8.20 -2.41 19.48
N TYR A 408 7.34 -3.01 18.66
CA TYR A 408 6.01 -2.48 18.39
C TYR A 408 5.16 -2.37 19.65
N ASN A 409 5.07 -3.40 20.47
CA ASN A 409 4.26 -3.37 21.68
C ASN A 409 4.81 -2.39 22.71
N LEU A 410 6.13 -2.34 22.86
CA LEU A 410 6.80 -1.50 23.84
C LEU A 410 7.02 -0.07 23.38
N ALA A 411 6.77 0.29 22.11
CA ALA A 411 6.92 1.66 21.66
C ALA A 411 6.10 2.65 22.55
N PRO A 412 6.70 3.75 23.03
CA PRO A 412 8.00 4.27 22.58
C PRO A 412 9.24 3.88 23.41
N TYR A 413 9.16 2.85 24.25
CA TYR A 413 10.09 2.59 25.34
C TYR A 413 11.23 1.60 25.03
N LEU A 414 11.27 0.98 23.86
CA LEU A 414 12.33 0.01 23.51
C LEU A 414 13.41 0.62 22.60
N GLY A 415 14.60 0.83 23.18
CA GLY A 415 15.81 1.39 22.55
C GLY A 415 16.25 0.77 21.21
N LYS A 416 16.84 1.57 20.31
CA LYS A 416 17.54 1.07 19.10
C LYS A 416 18.64 0.06 19.42
N LYS A 417 19.40 0.28 20.48
CA LYS A 417 20.43 -0.65 20.95
C LYS A 417 19.81 -2.00 21.34
N SER A 418 18.72 -1.97 22.12
CA SER A 418 18.00 -3.17 22.56
C SER A 418 17.36 -3.93 21.40
N LEU A 419 16.78 -3.23 20.41
CA LEU A 419 16.29 -3.91 19.20
C LEU A 419 17.44 -4.57 18.41
N GLN A 420 18.57 -3.89 18.27
CA GLN A 420 19.74 -4.45 17.58
C GLN A 420 20.32 -5.66 18.31
N GLU A 421 20.40 -5.61 19.64
CA GLU A 421 20.78 -6.74 20.49
C GLU A 421 19.81 -7.91 20.29
N CYS A 422 18.51 -7.64 20.30
CA CYS A 422 17.49 -8.65 19.99
C CYS A 422 17.71 -9.26 18.61
N ILE A 423 17.90 -8.45 17.56
CA ILE A 423 18.10 -8.94 16.18
C ILE A 423 19.42 -9.74 16.04
N LYS A 424 20.45 -9.42 16.82
CA LYS A 424 21.75 -10.11 16.78
C LYS A 424 21.82 -11.36 17.67
N ALA A 425 20.93 -11.49 18.65
CA ALA A 425 20.94 -12.63 19.57
C ALA A 425 20.83 -13.99 18.84
N PRO A 426 21.52 -15.05 19.31
CA PRO A 426 21.43 -16.38 18.74
C PRO A 426 20.03 -17.01 18.94
N LYS A 427 19.62 -17.86 17.99
CA LYS A 427 18.30 -18.50 17.98
C LYS A 427 18.31 -19.81 18.79
N GLU A 428 18.19 -19.77 20.11
CA GLU A 428 17.94 -20.96 20.97
C GLU A 428 17.50 -20.58 22.42
N ALA A 429 16.23 -20.87 22.75
CA ALA A 429 15.48 -20.89 24.05
C ALA A 429 15.43 -19.71 25.08
N THR A 430 14.19 -19.27 25.38
CA THR A 430 13.62 -18.46 26.50
C THR A 430 14.15 -17.07 26.88
N ILE A 431 13.27 -16.06 26.74
CA ILE A 431 13.41 -14.71 27.34
C ILE A 431 13.14 -14.77 28.85
N GLU A 432 14.20 -14.86 29.65
CA GLU A 432 14.15 -14.65 31.09
C GLU A 432 14.17 -13.15 31.43
N ILE A 433 13.31 -12.73 32.36
CA ILE A 433 13.31 -11.36 32.87
C ILE A 433 13.72 -11.44 34.33
N LYS A 434 14.80 -10.74 34.70
CA LYS A 434 15.10 -10.49 36.10
C LYS A 434 14.47 -9.15 36.48
N GLU A 435 13.52 -9.19 37.40
CA GLU A 435 13.05 -8.00 38.08
C GLU A 435 14.13 -7.56 39.07
N GLU A 436 14.73 -6.40 38.84
CA GLU A 436 15.35 -5.65 39.93
C GLU A 436 14.40 -4.52 40.31
N ALA A 437 13.77 -4.65 41.47
CA ALA A 437 13.03 -3.58 42.10
C ALA A 437 14.02 -2.49 42.55
N VAL A 438 14.32 -1.55 41.67
CA VAL A 438 15.07 -0.34 42.03
C VAL A 438 14.07 0.79 42.21
N TYR A 439 13.65 0.98 43.46
CA TYR A 439 13.10 2.25 43.92
C TYR A 439 14.14 3.33 43.67
N ALA A 440 13.82 4.33 42.84
CA ALA A 440 14.55 5.59 42.84
C ALA A 440 13.54 6.76 42.81
N PRO A 441 13.75 7.77 43.68
CA PRO A 441 12.74 8.74 44.05
C PRO A 441 12.58 9.84 43.00
N PHE A 442 11.40 10.46 43.04
CA PHE A 442 11.03 11.74 42.42
C PHE A 442 12.19 12.67 42.03
N LYS A 443 12.17 13.15 40.79
CA LYS A 443 11.79 14.55 40.48
C LYS A 443 11.46 14.74 39.01
#